data_AF-A0A6A5FAZ8-F1
#
_entry.id   AF-A0A6A5FAZ8-F1
#
_cell.length_a   1.000
_cell.length_b   1.000
_cell.length_c   1.000
_cell.angle_alpha   90.00
_cell.angle_beta   90.00
_cell.angle_gamma   90.00
#
_symmetry.space_group_name_H-M   'P 1'
#
loop_
_entity.id
_entity.type
_entity.pdbx_description
1 polymer ?
#
loop_
_entity_poly.entity_id
_entity_poly.type
_entity_poly.pdbx_seq_one_letter_code
_entity_poly.pdbx_strand_id
1 'polypeptide(L)'
;MTWTEAQSYCRTYYTDLASVRNMTENQKVLAMIPGGFLPWAWIGLFRDSWKWSDGSTSSFSFWKNGQPDNNNETCVAADFSQSGAWEDWSCDMERAFICYGPVVPVSKKVLKVKFENKKNLDLNDPAVMEAMLKQLKQKLRAQGLDDNIKLSWRKQADGKVFHKEDKKTNKRRRKREEL
;
A
#
# COMPACT_ATOMS: atom_id res chain seq x y z
N MET A 1 14.13 0.58 10.49
CA MET A 1 13.80 2.01 10.29
C MET A 1 13.59 2.64 11.64
N THR A 2 14.21 3.80 11.84
CA THR A 2 13.91 4.70 12.96
C THR A 2 12.44 5.13 12.90
N TRP A 3 11.90 5.65 14.01
CA TRP A 3 10.50 6.07 14.05
C TRP A 3 10.21 7.16 13.01
N THR A 4 11.10 8.14 12.87
CA THR A 4 10.97 9.25 11.91
C THR A 4 11.01 8.76 10.46
N GLU A 5 11.90 7.82 10.13
CA GLU A 5 11.94 7.21 8.80
C GLU A 5 10.68 6.41 8.50
N ALA A 6 10.19 5.64 9.48
CA ALA A 6 8.95 4.88 9.37
C ALA A 6 7.74 5.79 9.14
N GLN A 7 7.65 6.91 9.87
CA GLN A 7 6.64 7.94 9.65
C GLN A 7 6.71 8.53 8.24
N SER A 8 7.91 8.92 7.79
CA SER A 8 8.12 9.45 6.44
C SER A 8 7.68 8.46 5.36
N TYR A 9 8.04 7.18 5.54
CA TYR A 9 7.58 6.10 4.66
C TYR A 9 6.05 6.00 4.65
N CYS A 10 5.41 5.98 5.82
CA CYS A 10 3.96 5.89 5.90
C CYS A 10 3.26 7.09 5.27
N ARG A 11 3.76 8.33 5.46
CA ARG A 11 3.21 9.52 4.81
C ARG A 11 3.43 9.55 3.29
N THR A 12 4.43 8.84 2.79
CA THR A 12 4.69 8.71 1.35
C THR A 12 3.72 7.76 0.67
N TYR A 13 3.32 6.66 1.33
CA TYR A 13 2.56 5.57 0.71
C TYR A 13 1.16 5.34 1.30
N TYR A 14 0.87 5.92 2.46
CA TYR A 14 -0.33 5.77 3.28
C TYR A 14 -0.70 7.12 3.90
N THR A 15 -1.44 7.13 5.02
CA THR A 15 -1.77 8.37 5.74
C THR A 15 -0.66 8.74 6.73
N ASP A 16 -0.34 7.86 7.67
CA ASP A 16 0.69 8.08 8.70
C ASP A 16 1.06 6.74 9.37
N LEU A 17 1.85 6.71 10.45
CA LEU A 17 1.95 5.56 11.34
C LEU A 17 0.60 5.22 12.00
N ALA A 18 0.46 3.97 12.44
CA ALA A 18 -0.75 3.45 13.05
C ALA A 18 -1.18 4.24 14.29
N SER A 19 -2.39 4.81 14.25
CA SER A 19 -3.07 5.30 15.46
C SER A 19 -3.90 4.19 16.09
N VAL A 20 -3.84 4.08 17.42
CA VAL A 20 -4.58 3.06 18.19
C VAL A 20 -5.48 3.77 19.19
N ARG A 21 -6.70 4.10 18.77
CA ARG A 21 -7.63 4.95 19.51
C ARG A 21 -8.66 4.18 20.32
N ASN A 22 -8.69 2.86 20.20
CA ASN A 22 -9.55 1.95 20.95
C ASN A 22 -9.04 0.50 20.86
N MET A 23 -9.63 -0.39 21.64
CA MET A 23 -9.28 -1.82 21.66
C MET A 23 -9.47 -2.51 20.30
N THR A 24 -10.49 -2.14 19.52
CA THR A 24 -10.71 -2.72 18.19
C THR A 24 -9.56 -2.38 17.23
N GLU A 25 -9.02 -1.16 17.28
CA GLU A 25 -7.84 -0.79 16.51
C GLU A 25 -6.58 -1.52 17.02
N ASN A 26 -6.45 -1.74 18.33
CA ASN A 26 -5.34 -2.52 18.89
C ASN A 26 -5.37 -3.98 18.41
N GLN A 27 -6.56 -4.59 18.36
CA GLN A 27 -6.75 -5.93 17.81
C GLN A 27 -6.41 -6.00 16.31
N LYS A 28 -6.71 -4.95 15.53
CA LYS A 28 -6.30 -4.88 14.12
C LYS A 28 -4.77 -4.84 13.99
N VAL A 29 -4.10 -4.03 14.82
CA VAL A 29 -2.63 -3.98 14.89
C VAL A 29 -2.06 -5.36 15.20
N LEU A 30 -2.58 -6.05 16.22
CA LEU A 30 -2.14 -7.39 16.60
C LEU A 30 -2.31 -8.42 15.47
N ALA A 31 -3.42 -8.33 14.73
CA ALA A 31 -3.71 -9.23 13.61
C ALA A 31 -2.80 -9.03 12.39
N MET A 32 -2.06 -7.93 12.29
CA MET A 32 -1.13 -7.67 11.17
C MET A 32 0.12 -8.55 11.21
N ILE A 33 0.50 -9.04 12.40
CA ILE A 33 1.67 -9.91 12.59
C ILE A 33 1.20 -11.21 13.28
N PRO A 34 0.44 -12.06 12.56
CA PRO A 34 -0.05 -13.31 13.13
C PRO A 34 1.13 -14.19 13.53
N GLY A 35 1.11 -14.74 14.74
CA GLY A 35 2.19 -15.59 15.26
C GLY A 35 3.33 -14.86 15.97
N GLY A 36 3.33 -13.52 16.03
CA GLY A 36 4.25 -12.76 16.89
C GLY A 36 5.74 -12.91 16.54
N PHE A 37 6.07 -13.25 15.29
CA PHE A 37 7.46 -13.45 14.86
C PHE A 37 8.33 -12.19 15.00
N LEU A 38 7.69 -11.02 15.08
CA LEU A 38 8.34 -9.75 15.37
C LEU A 38 7.83 -9.25 16.73
N PRO A 39 8.72 -9.02 17.70
CA PRO A 39 8.30 -8.68 19.06
C PRO A 39 7.75 -7.25 19.18
N TRP A 40 8.25 -6.31 18.38
CA TRP A 40 7.82 -4.90 18.46
C TRP A 40 7.65 -4.26 17.09
N ALA A 41 6.65 -3.38 16.97
CA ALA A 41 6.50 -2.51 15.81
C ALA A 41 6.12 -1.07 16.21
N TRP A 42 6.72 -0.09 15.54
CA TRP A 42 6.41 1.32 15.71
C TRP A 42 4.94 1.62 15.37
N ILE A 43 4.32 2.43 16.23
CA ILE A 43 3.00 3.05 16.05
C ILE A 43 3.15 4.58 16.14
N GLY A 44 2.10 5.32 15.78
CA GLY A 44 2.15 6.77 15.61
C GLY A 44 2.15 7.59 16.90
N LEU A 45 2.18 6.94 18.08
CA LEU A 45 2.20 7.66 19.36
C LEU A 45 3.62 8.14 19.67
N PHE A 46 3.75 9.40 20.06
CA PHE A 46 5.03 10.01 20.43
C PHE A 46 4.87 11.06 21.54
N ARG A 47 5.98 11.36 22.22
CA ARG A 47 6.04 12.21 23.41
C ARG A 47 6.12 13.70 23.03
N ASP A 48 4.97 14.25 22.64
CA ASP A 48 4.58 15.66 22.75
C ASP A 48 3.18 15.68 23.38
N SER A 49 3.10 15.48 24.70
CA SER A 49 1.83 15.20 25.41
C SER A 49 1.10 13.94 24.92
N TRP A 50 1.82 12.90 24.52
CA TRP A 50 1.29 11.63 23.99
C TRP A 50 0.25 11.84 22.88
N LYS A 51 0.69 12.48 21.80
CA LYS A 51 -0.13 12.75 20.62
C LYS A 51 0.10 11.70 19.53
N TRP A 52 -0.93 11.47 18.73
CA TRP A 52 -0.82 10.67 17.52
C TRP A 52 -0.24 11.51 16.38
N SER A 53 0.67 10.93 15.60
CA SER A 53 1.33 11.59 14.49
C SER A 53 0.40 11.98 13.35
N ASP A 54 -0.72 11.28 13.20
CA ASP A 54 -1.79 11.61 12.25
C ASP A 54 -2.68 12.79 12.70
N GLY A 55 -2.43 13.34 13.90
CA GLY A 55 -3.21 14.43 14.50
C GLY A 55 -4.52 13.99 15.15
N SER A 56 -4.81 12.69 15.20
CA SER A 56 -6.01 12.18 15.87
C SER A 56 -5.91 12.30 17.39
N THR A 57 -7.06 12.40 18.05
CA THR A 57 -7.18 12.52 19.50
C THR A 57 -7.87 11.30 20.09
N SER A 58 -7.36 10.73 21.17
CA SER A 58 -8.03 9.69 21.94
C SER A 58 -7.56 9.71 23.39
N SER A 59 -8.45 9.34 24.31
CA SER A 59 -8.12 9.07 25.72
C SER A 59 -7.78 7.59 25.95
N PHE A 60 -7.82 6.75 24.92
CA PHE A 60 -7.47 5.35 25.02
C PHE A 60 -5.96 5.19 25.26
N SER A 61 -5.61 4.35 26.23
CA SER A 61 -4.24 3.98 26.52
C SER A 61 -4.13 2.48 26.68
N PHE A 62 -3.13 1.87 26.07
CA PHE A 62 -2.86 0.44 26.20
C PHE A 62 -1.42 0.16 26.59
N TRP A 63 -0.87 0.99 27.48
CA TRP A 63 0.47 0.82 28.04
C TRP A 63 0.65 -0.54 28.69
N LYS A 64 1.83 -1.15 28.48
CA LYS A 64 2.26 -2.31 29.24
C LYS A 64 2.44 -1.92 30.70
N ASN A 65 2.26 -2.88 31.61
CA ASN A 65 2.48 -2.62 33.04
C ASN A 65 3.90 -2.08 33.28
N GLY A 66 3.99 -0.97 34.00
CA GLY A 66 5.25 -0.25 34.27
C GLY A 66 5.59 0.86 33.27
N GLN A 67 4.87 0.97 32.15
CA GLN A 67 5.15 1.94 31.09
C GLN A 67 4.19 3.14 31.13
N PRO A 68 4.59 4.31 30.60
CA PRO A 68 5.93 4.65 30.11
C PRO A 68 6.94 4.76 31.28
N ASP A 69 8.16 4.25 31.13
CA ASP A 69 9.14 4.15 32.22
C ASP A 69 10.37 5.05 32.08
N ASN A 70 10.55 5.74 30.95
CA ASN A 70 11.76 6.51 30.68
C ASN A 70 11.51 7.86 30.02
N ASN A 71 12.04 8.94 30.61
CA ASN A 71 11.78 10.29 30.10
C ASN A 71 12.50 10.65 28.79
N ASN A 72 13.52 9.89 28.40
CA ASN A 72 14.24 10.09 27.14
C ASN A 72 13.65 9.25 26.00
N GLU A 73 12.65 8.41 26.27
CA GLU A 73 12.01 7.55 25.28
C GLU A 73 10.72 8.23 24.79
N THR A 74 10.79 8.72 23.55
CA THR A 74 9.78 9.63 23.01
C THR A 74 8.93 8.99 21.92
N CYS A 75 9.20 7.75 21.52
CA CYS A 75 8.48 7.05 20.45
C CYS A 75 7.93 5.72 20.95
N VAL A 76 6.77 5.30 20.44
CA VAL A 76 6.05 4.16 21.03
C VAL A 76 5.98 2.98 20.06
N ALA A 77 6.26 1.79 20.58
CA ALA A 77 6.06 0.53 19.86
C ALA A 77 4.98 -0.32 20.54
N ALA A 78 4.24 -1.09 19.73
CA ALA A 78 3.37 -2.14 20.22
C ALA A 78 4.19 -3.44 20.42
N ASP A 79 4.11 -4.03 21.61
CA ASP A 79 4.71 -5.31 21.98
C ASP A 79 3.75 -6.46 21.65
N PHE A 80 4.05 -7.19 20.59
CA PHE A 80 3.25 -8.31 20.10
C PHE A 80 3.31 -9.55 21.00
N SER A 81 4.34 -9.66 21.86
CA SER A 81 4.40 -10.69 22.89
C SER A 81 3.42 -10.42 24.03
N GLN A 82 3.01 -9.15 24.20
CA GLN A 82 2.11 -8.68 25.25
C GLN A 82 0.78 -8.15 24.69
N SER A 83 0.19 -8.87 23.73
CA SER A 83 -1.12 -8.54 23.13
C SER A 83 -1.20 -7.16 22.46
N GLY A 84 -0.06 -6.61 22.04
CA GLY A 84 0.05 -5.27 21.45
C GLY A 84 0.10 -4.14 22.48
N ALA A 85 0.38 -4.44 23.75
CA ALA A 85 0.59 -3.42 24.78
C ALA A 85 1.76 -2.50 24.40
N TRP A 86 1.67 -1.24 24.80
CA TRP A 86 2.59 -0.19 24.34
C TRP A 86 3.79 -0.04 25.27
N GLU A 87 4.94 0.24 24.67
CA GLU A 87 6.17 0.61 25.35
C GLU A 87 6.77 1.86 24.72
N ASP A 88 7.30 2.78 25.51
CA ASP A 88 8.13 3.87 25.01
C ASP A 88 9.57 3.41 24.79
N TRP A 89 10.15 3.90 23.70
CA TRP A 89 11.47 3.53 23.23
C TRP A 89 12.18 4.74 22.62
N SER A 90 13.51 4.69 22.58
CA SER A 90 14.31 5.65 21.80
C SER A 90 13.90 5.64 20.32
N CYS A 91 13.58 6.81 19.76
CA CYS A 91 13.13 6.97 18.37
C CYS A 91 14.18 6.54 17.33
N ASP A 92 15.46 6.54 17.72
CA ASP A 92 16.59 6.19 16.85
C ASP A 92 16.77 4.67 16.70
N MET A 93 16.00 3.86 17.43
CA MET A 93 16.05 2.41 17.26
C MET A 93 15.37 1.97 15.97
N GLU A 94 15.98 0.97 15.33
CA GLU A 94 15.39 0.35 14.16
C GLU A 94 14.37 -0.73 14.57
N ARG A 95 13.14 -0.58 14.11
CA ARG A 95 12.08 -1.59 14.31
C ARG A 95 11.25 -1.77 13.04
N ALA A 96 10.43 -2.83 13.06
CA ALA A 96 9.27 -2.91 12.18
C ALA A 96 8.29 -1.76 12.51
N PHE A 97 7.35 -1.49 11.62
CA PHE A 97 6.39 -0.40 11.81
C PHE A 97 5.08 -0.69 11.09
N ILE A 98 4.01 -0.04 11.54
CA ILE A 98 2.67 -0.23 10.98
C ILE A 98 2.16 1.13 10.52
N CYS A 99 1.71 1.21 9.28
CA CYS A 99 1.09 2.42 8.74
C CYS A 99 -0.42 2.41 8.98
N TYR A 100 -0.97 3.58 9.34
CA TYR A 100 -2.36 3.93 9.19
C TYR A 100 -2.63 4.47 7.79
N GLY A 101 -3.77 4.12 7.25
CA GLY A 101 -4.39 4.84 6.16
C GLY A 101 -5.73 4.20 5.84
N PRO A 102 -6.55 4.86 5.00
CA PRO A 102 -7.57 4.08 4.30
C PRO A 102 -6.82 2.90 3.70
N VAL A 103 -7.37 1.70 3.86
CA VAL A 103 -7.20 0.69 2.82
C VAL A 103 -7.78 1.40 1.61
N VAL A 104 -7.00 2.21 0.88
CA VAL A 104 -7.38 2.59 -0.47
C VAL A 104 -7.44 1.22 -1.09
N PRO A 105 -8.63 0.65 -1.33
CA PRO A 105 -8.68 -0.67 -1.91
C PRO A 105 -8.04 -0.41 -3.26
N VAL A 106 -6.78 -0.84 -3.43
CA VAL A 106 -6.08 -0.67 -4.70
C VAL A 106 -6.84 -1.60 -5.62
N SER A 107 -7.91 -1.07 -6.20
CA SER A 107 -8.83 -1.81 -7.04
C SER A 107 -8.08 -2.04 -8.34
N LYS A 108 -7.32 -3.13 -8.38
CA LYS A 108 -6.57 -3.51 -9.56
C LYS A 108 -7.54 -4.06 -10.58
N LYS A 109 -8.03 -3.19 -11.45
CA LYS A 109 -8.82 -3.59 -12.62
C LYS A 109 -7.87 -3.92 -13.76
N VAL A 110 -8.01 -5.12 -14.31
CA VAL A 110 -7.28 -5.53 -15.52
C VAL A 110 -8.21 -5.37 -16.71
N LEU A 111 -7.86 -4.46 -17.62
CA LEU A 111 -8.59 -4.24 -18.85
C LEU A 111 -7.86 -4.90 -20.01
N LYS A 112 -8.59 -5.66 -20.83
CA LYS A 112 -8.08 -6.13 -22.12
C LYS A 112 -8.32 -5.02 -23.14
N VAL A 113 -7.25 -4.60 -23.82
CA VAL A 113 -7.30 -3.56 -24.84
C VAL A 113 -6.94 -4.16 -26.20
N LYS A 114 -7.59 -3.66 -27.25
CA LYS A 114 -7.33 -4.04 -28.63
C LYS A 114 -7.03 -2.77 -29.43
N PHE A 115 -5.95 -2.79 -30.19
CA PHE A 115 -5.51 -1.66 -31.01
C PHE A 115 -5.47 -2.06 -32.48
N GLU A 116 -5.87 -1.16 -33.36
CA GLU A 116 -5.62 -1.29 -34.79
C GLU A 116 -4.25 -0.72 -35.13
N ASN A 117 -3.34 -1.60 -35.57
CA ASN A 117 -1.99 -1.21 -35.94
C ASN A 117 -1.86 -1.01 -37.45
N LYS A 118 -2.27 0.18 -37.93
CA LYS A 118 -2.30 0.51 -39.37
C LYS A 118 -0.91 0.68 -40.00
N LYS A 119 0.12 1.00 -39.20
CA LYS A 119 1.49 1.28 -39.67
C LYS A 119 2.47 0.13 -39.41
N ASN A 120 1.99 -1.04 -38.97
CA ASN A 120 2.82 -2.19 -38.60
C ASN A 120 3.94 -1.83 -37.59
N LEU A 121 3.65 -0.91 -36.67
CA LEU A 121 4.56 -0.49 -35.60
C LEU A 121 4.78 -1.63 -34.59
N ASP A 122 5.96 -1.76 -33.99
CA ASP A 122 6.11 -2.66 -32.84
C ASP A 122 5.46 -2.05 -31.60
N LEU A 123 4.35 -2.65 -31.15
CA LEU A 123 3.65 -2.19 -29.95
C LEU A 123 4.34 -2.63 -28.65
N ASN A 124 5.31 -3.56 -28.72
CA ASN A 124 6.10 -3.97 -27.55
C ASN A 124 7.40 -3.16 -27.41
N ASP A 125 7.65 -2.17 -28.27
CA ASP A 125 8.73 -1.22 -28.09
C ASP A 125 8.51 -0.40 -26.80
N PRO A 126 9.51 -0.26 -25.91
CA PRO A 126 9.35 0.45 -24.65
C PRO A 126 8.89 1.90 -24.79
N ALA A 127 9.41 2.64 -25.77
CA ALA A 127 9.02 4.03 -25.99
C ALA A 127 7.59 4.13 -26.52
N VAL A 128 7.18 3.21 -27.39
CA VAL A 128 5.79 3.11 -27.85
C VAL A 128 4.85 2.77 -26.70
N MET A 129 5.20 1.80 -25.86
CA MET A 129 4.40 1.41 -24.69
C MET A 129 4.22 2.55 -23.69
N GLU A 130 5.28 3.30 -23.40
CA GLU A 130 5.24 4.49 -22.55
C GLU A 130 4.34 5.58 -23.14
N ALA A 131 4.50 5.87 -24.44
CA ALA A 131 3.65 6.84 -25.13
C ALA A 131 2.16 6.44 -25.08
N MET A 132 1.86 5.15 -25.21
CA MET A 132 0.49 4.64 -25.10
C MET A 132 -0.08 4.76 -23.68
N LEU A 133 0.69 4.46 -22.63
CA LEU A 133 0.24 4.67 -21.25
C LEU A 133 -0.03 6.14 -20.96
N LYS A 134 0.82 7.04 -21.47
CA LYS A 134 0.65 8.49 -21.34
C LYS A 134 -0.65 8.95 -21.99
N GLN A 135 -0.94 8.51 -23.21
CA GLN A 135 -2.20 8.82 -23.90
C GLN A 135 -3.41 8.25 -23.16
N LEU A 136 -3.33 7.01 -22.67
CA LEU A 136 -4.42 6.39 -21.90
C LEU A 136 -4.69 7.16 -20.61
N LYS A 137 -3.65 7.57 -19.88
CA LYS A 137 -3.77 8.37 -18.66
C LYS A 137 -4.46 9.71 -18.93
N GLN A 138 -4.06 10.41 -19.99
CA GLN A 138 -4.70 11.67 -20.41
C GLN A 138 -6.17 11.48 -20.75
N LYS A 139 -6.53 10.41 -21.47
CA LYS A 139 -7.92 10.13 -21.83
C LYS A 139 -8.80 9.80 -20.62
N LEU A 140 -8.26 9.03 -19.66
CA LEU A 140 -8.98 8.73 -18.42
C LEU A 140 -9.20 9.97 -17.56
N ARG A 141 -8.21 10.88 -17.48
CA ARG A 141 -8.35 12.18 -16.82
C ARG A 141 -9.48 13.01 -17.43
N ALA A 142 -9.55 13.07 -18.76
CA ALA A 142 -10.62 13.77 -19.47
C ALA A 142 -12.02 13.18 -19.20
N GLN A 143 -12.10 11.94 -18.71
CA GLN A 143 -13.35 11.27 -18.31
C GLN A 143 -13.65 11.41 -16.80
N GLY A 144 -12.93 12.29 -16.10
CA GLY A 144 -13.16 12.58 -14.68
C GLY A 144 -12.52 11.57 -13.72
N LEU A 145 -11.57 10.76 -14.19
CA LEU A 145 -10.88 9.78 -13.37
C LEU A 145 -9.69 10.41 -12.62
N ASP A 146 -9.53 10.05 -11.35
CA ASP A 146 -8.55 10.62 -10.40
C ASP A 146 -7.09 10.49 -10.88
N ASP A 147 -6.27 11.49 -10.54
CA ASP A 147 -4.86 11.58 -10.86
C ASP A 147 -3.97 10.56 -10.13
N ASN A 148 -4.45 10.03 -9.00
CA ASN A 148 -3.79 9.02 -8.20
C ASN A 148 -3.72 7.63 -8.88
N ILE A 149 -4.30 7.46 -10.06
CA ILE A 149 -4.31 6.18 -10.77
C ILE A 149 -2.95 5.90 -11.43
N LYS A 150 -2.39 4.76 -11.04
CA LYS A 150 -1.19 4.17 -11.64
C LYS A 150 -1.59 3.17 -12.73
N LEU A 151 -1.17 3.45 -13.97
CA LEU A 151 -1.33 2.54 -15.11
C LEU A 151 -0.03 1.77 -15.36
N SER A 152 -0.13 0.50 -15.73
CA SER A 152 1.00 -0.29 -16.19
C SER A 152 0.55 -1.38 -17.16
N TRP A 153 1.47 -1.79 -18.03
CA TRP A 153 1.27 -2.95 -18.88
C TRP A 153 1.53 -4.25 -18.11
N ARG A 154 0.72 -5.27 -18.36
CA ARG A 154 0.93 -6.62 -17.84
C ARG A 154 1.67 -7.46 -18.88
N LYS A 155 2.92 -7.81 -18.59
CA LYS A 155 3.67 -8.80 -19.39
C LYS A 155 3.06 -10.20 -19.20
N GLN A 156 3.02 -10.98 -20.27
CA GLN A 156 2.66 -12.39 -20.24
C GLN A 156 3.91 -13.25 -19.99
N ALA A 157 3.73 -14.57 -19.93
CA ALA A 157 4.81 -15.52 -19.66
C ALA A 157 5.94 -15.46 -20.71
N ASP A 158 5.64 -15.01 -21.93
CA ASP A 158 6.62 -14.82 -23.00
C ASP A 158 7.35 -13.46 -22.94
N GLY A 159 7.11 -12.67 -21.89
CA GLY A 159 7.69 -11.34 -21.69
C GLY A 159 7.04 -10.22 -22.51
N LYS A 160 6.07 -10.53 -23.39
CA LYS A 160 5.38 -9.55 -24.25
C LYS A 160 4.07 -9.08 -23.62
N VAL A 161 3.64 -7.89 -24.04
CA VAL A 161 2.35 -7.29 -23.64
C VAL A 161 1.33 -7.45 -24.75
N PHE A 162 1.74 -7.20 -25.99
CA PHE A 162 0.88 -7.22 -27.16
C PHE A 162 1.20 -8.40 -28.07
N HIS A 163 0.14 -9.09 -28.48
CA HIS A 163 0.19 -10.22 -29.41
C HIS A 163 -0.63 -9.87 -30.64
N LYS A 164 -0.09 -10.16 -31.83
CA LYS A 164 -0.86 -10.06 -33.07
C LYS A 164 -1.97 -11.10 -33.04
N GLU A 165 -3.20 -10.69 -33.31
CA GLU A 165 -4.33 -11.61 -33.32
C GLU A 165 -4.37 -12.36 -34.66
N ASP A 166 -4.11 -13.68 -34.62
CA ASP A 166 -4.16 -14.51 -35.81
C ASP A 166 -5.61 -14.78 -36.25
N LYS A 167 -5.92 -14.43 -37.50
CA LYS A 167 -7.27 -14.59 -38.10
C LYS A 167 -7.81 -16.03 -38.02
N LYS A 168 -6.95 -17.04 -38.01
CA LYS A 168 -7.34 -18.47 -37.93
C LYS A 168 -7.88 -18.86 -36.54
N THR A 169 -7.30 -18.31 -35.48
CA THR A 169 -7.65 -18.62 -34.09
C THR A 169 -8.98 -17.97 -33.69
N ASN A 170 -9.26 -16.77 -34.20
CA ASN A 170 -10.51 -16.05 -33.97
C ASN A 170 -11.73 -16.77 -34.60
N LYS A 171 -11.55 -17.37 -35.80
CA LYS A 171 -12.60 -18.15 -36.47
C LYS A 171 -12.97 -19.42 -35.70
N ARG A 172 -12.01 -20.06 -35.01
CA ARG A 172 -12.26 -21.21 -34.13
C ARG A 172 -12.93 -20.82 -32.82
N ARG A 173 -12.62 -19.63 -32.27
CA ARG A 173 -13.22 -19.16 -31.01
C ARG A 173 -14.68 -18.75 -31.17
N ARG A 174 -15.03 -18.01 -32.23
CA ARG A 174 -16.42 -17.65 -32.56
C ARG A 174 -17.33 -18.88 -32.72
N LYS A 175 -16.84 -19.91 -33.42
CA LYS A 175 -17.58 -21.16 -33.62
C LYS A 175 -17.83 -21.95 -32.32
N ARG A 176 -17.10 -21.65 -31.24
CA ARG A 176 -17.23 -22.30 -29.93
C ARG A 176 -18.10 -21.50 -28.94
N GLU A 177 -18.32 -20.21 -29.22
CA GLU A 177 -19.20 -19.32 -28.44
C GLU A 177 -20.64 -19.28 -29.03
N GLU A 178 -20.85 -19.86 -30.22
CA GLU A 178 -22.15 -20.02 -30.91
C GLU A 178 -22.80 -21.42 -30.71
N LEU A 179 -22.18 -22.29 -29.91
CA LEU A 179 -22.69 -23.60 -29.45
C LEU A 179 -22.98 -23.52 -27.95
#